data_AF-V9EV18-F1
#
_entry.id   AF-V9EV18-F1
#
_cell.length_a   1.000
_cell.length_b   1.000
_cell.length_c   1.000
_cell.angle_alpha   90.00
_cell.angle_beta   90.00
_cell.angle_gamma   90.00
#
_symmetry.space_group_name_H-M   'P 1'
#
loop_
_entity.id
_entity.type
_entity.pdbx_description
1 polymer ?
#
loop_
_entity_poly.entity_id
_entity_poly.type
_entity_poly.pdbx_seq_one_letter_code
_entity_poly.pdbx_strand_id
1 'polypeptide(L)'
;MGAPLVGCASHRLNLAVQAHLSSYDEDVAQIQTLMRKMKTLNLAAALRFNTLLLRQDTRWGSTDRMVERYFWLSEFLPDDDDETADIMPSSRAVKRLKTLMVERTRVKNVNKALQKDGITMLDTRVWVDGLIEVEPSFKHYLEFWRSS
;
A
#
# COMPACT_ATOMS: atom_id res chain seq x y z
N MET A 1 -11.87 -25.54 23.36
CA MET A 1 -11.52 -24.17 23.81
C MET A 1 -11.05 -23.39 22.59
N GLY A 2 -11.77 -22.31 22.25
CA GLY A 2 -11.72 -21.65 20.96
C GLY A 2 -10.41 -20.93 20.67
N ALA A 3 -9.92 -21.08 19.45
CA ALA A 3 -8.85 -20.25 18.92
C ALA A 3 -9.30 -18.77 18.91
N PRO A 4 -8.38 -17.81 19.16
CA PRO A 4 -8.76 -16.40 19.16
C PRO A 4 -9.15 -15.99 17.74
N LEU A 5 -10.44 -15.76 17.53
CA LEU A 5 -11.04 -15.34 16.26
C LEU A 5 -10.48 -14.01 15.74
N VAL A 6 -9.78 -13.24 16.58
CA VAL A 6 -9.01 -12.03 16.22
C VAL A 6 -7.94 -12.33 15.17
N GLY A 7 -7.30 -13.51 15.24
CA GLY A 7 -6.33 -13.95 14.22
C GLY A 7 -6.98 -14.12 12.83
N CYS A 8 -8.26 -14.51 12.78
CA CYS A 8 -9.00 -14.58 11.53
C CYS A 8 -9.34 -13.20 10.96
N ALA A 9 -9.56 -12.20 11.82
CA ALA A 9 -9.90 -10.84 11.39
C ALA A 9 -8.78 -10.16 10.62
N SER A 10 -7.62 -10.07 11.27
CA SER A 10 -6.41 -9.49 10.70
C SER A 10 -5.96 -10.26 9.47
N HIS A 11 -6.02 -11.60 9.49
CA HIS A 11 -5.66 -12.42 8.34
C HIS A 11 -6.58 -12.18 7.13
N ARG A 12 -7.90 -12.12 7.34
CA ARG A 12 -8.87 -11.85 6.25
C ARG A 12 -8.75 -10.44 5.70
N LEU A 13 -8.54 -9.45 6.56
CA LEU A 13 -8.25 -8.07 6.13
C LEU A 13 -6.98 -8.03 5.26
N ASN A 14 -5.95 -8.80 5.62
CA ASN A 14 -4.75 -8.91 4.81
C ASN A 14 -5.00 -9.56 3.43
N LEU A 15 -5.88 -10.56 3.34
CA LEU A 15 -6.30 -11.14 2.05
C LEU A 15 -7.07 -10.13 1.20
N ALA A 16 -7.98 -9.35 1.81
CA ALA A 16 -8.70 -8.27 1.13
C ALA A 16 -7.75 -7.24 0.53
N VAL A 17 -6.73 -6.84 1.30
CA VAL A 17 -5.68 -5.92 0.85
C VAL A 17 -4.90 -6.51 -0.32
N GLN A 18 -4.52 -7.79 -0.28
CA GLN A 18 -3.79 -8.43 -1.38
C GLN A 18 -4.61 -8.44 -2.67
N ALA A 19 -5.90 -8.79 -2.57
CA ALA A 19 -6.78 -8.78 -3.72
C ALA A 19 -6.97 -7.36 -4.28
N HIS A 20 -7.15 -6.36 -3.41
CA HIS A 20 -7.23 -4.96 -3.82
C HIS A 20 -5.94 -4.46 -4.50
N LEU A 21 -4.78 -4.83 -3.93
CA LEU A 21 -3.46 -4.45 -4.46
C LEU A 21 -3.20 -4.97 -5.87
N SER A 22 -3.77 -6.12 -6.24
CA SER A 22 -3.61 -6.66 -7.59
C SER A 22 -4.07 -5.69 -8.69
N SER A 23 -5.03 -4.81 -8.38
CA SER A 23 -5.49 -3.79 -9.32
C SER A 23 -4.45 -2.70 -9.60
N TYR A 24 -3.46 -2.53 -8.71
CA TYR A 24 -2.39 -1.54 -8.82
C TYR A 24 -1.05 -2.13 -9.28
N ASP A 25 -0.98 -3.44 -9.58
CA ASP A 25 0.29 -4.11 -9.87
C ASP A 25 1.03 -3.48 -11.06
N GLU A 26 0.32 -3.02 -12.09
CA GLU A 26 0.92 -2.33 -13.24
C GLU A 26 1.57 -0.99 -12.84
N ASP A 27 0.85 -0.15 -12.08
CA ASP A 27 1.37 1.15 -11.61
C ASP A 27 2.58 0.94 -10.69
N VAL A 28 2.52 -0.08 -9.82
CA VAL A 28 3.60 -0.44 -8.90
C VAL A 28 4.81 -0.99 -9.66
N ALA A 29 4.61 -1.82 -10.68
CA ALA A 29 5.67 -2.34 -11.54
C ALA A 29 6.35 -1.23 -12.35
N GLN A 30 5.58 -0.23 -12.79
CA GLN A 30 6.12 0.95 -13.46
C GLN A 30 7.05 1.75 -12.54
N ILE A 31 6.63 2.07 -11.32
CA ILE A 31 7.52 2.71 -10.32
C ILE A 31 8.74 1.85 -10.06
N GLN A 32 8.58 0.53 -9.92
CA GLN A 32 9.71 -0.36 -9.64
C GLN A 32 10.75 -0.32 -10.77
N THR A 33 10.30 -0.21 -12.02
CA THR A 33 11.17 -0.07 -13.20
C THR A 33 11.91 1.26 -13.17
N LEU A 34 11.19 2.36 -12.89
CA LEU A 34 11.78 3.69 -12.72
C LEU A 34 12.85 3.68 -11.62
N MET A 35 12.53 3.14 -10.44
CA MET A 35 13.44 3.05 -9.30
C MET A 35 14.71 2.25 -9.63
N ARG A 36 14.61 1.21 -10.46
CA ARG A 36 15.79 0.47 -10.96
C ARG A 36 16.62 1.31 -11.92
N LYS A 37 16.01 2.06 -12.83
CA LYS A 37 16.76 2.94 -13.75
C LYS A 37 17.40 4.12 -13.02
N MET A 38 16.71 4.73 -12.06
CA MET A 38 17.30 5.75 -11.17
C MET A 38 18.50 5.22 -10.37
N LYS A 39 18.46 3.94 -9.96
CA LYS A 39 19.60 3.26 -9.34
C LYS A 39 20.80 3.16 -10.29
N THR A 40 20.57 2.79 -11.55
CA THR A 40 21.63 2.57 -12.53
C THR A 40 22.24 3.87 -13.05
N LEU A 41 21.44 4.92 -13.17
CA LEU A 41 21.91 6.25 -13.61
C LEU A 41 22.79 6.96 -12.58
N ASN A 42 22.98 6.36 -11.39
CA ASN A 42 23.88 6.85 -10.35
C ASN A 42 23.69 8.35 -10.08
N LEU A 43 22.44 8.77 -9.85
CA LEU A 43 22.09 10.06 -9.25
C LEU A 43 22.61 10.12 -7.80
N ALA A 44 23.92 9.99 -7.64
CA ALA A 44 24.65 9.75 -6.40
C ALA A 44 24.47 10.88 -5.39
N ALA A 45 24.07 12.08 -5.84
CA ALA A 45 23.68 13.18 -4.97
C ALA A 45 22.30 12.94 -4.31
N ALA A 46 21.31 12.41 -5.04
CA ALA A 46 19.97 12.08 -4.53
C ALA A 46 19.92 10.72 -3.79
N LEU A 47 20.85 9.82 -4.10
CA LEU A 47 20.95 8.46 -3.54
C LEU A 47 21.76 8.37 -2.23
N ARG A 48 22.37 9.46 -1.77
CA ARG A 48 23.14 9.51 -0.51
C ARG A 48 22.33 9.23 0.76
N PHE A 49 21.00 9.25 0.68
CA PHE A 49 20.12 8.84 1.78
C PHE A 49 19.44 7.51 1.47
N ASN A 50 19.99 6.44 2.04
CA ASN A 50 19.36 5.15 2.29
C ASN A 50 19.01 4.23 1.10
N THR A 51 19.57 3.03 1.20
CA THR A 51 19.17 1.74 0.64
C THR A 51 17.92 1.77 -0.24
N LEU A 52 18.11 1.62 -1.56
CA LEU A 52 17.02 1.42 -2.52
C LEU A 52 16.34 0.08 -2.25
N LEU A 53 15.33 0.10 -1.38
CA LEU A 53 14.52 -1.06 -1.05
C LEU A 53 13.62 -1.38 -2.26
N LEU A 54 13.97 -2.44 -2.98
CA LEU A 54 13.08 -3.05 -3.96
C LEU A 54 11.93 -3.74 -3.21
N ARG A 55 10.73 -3.76 -3.83
CA ARG A 55 9.58 -4.52 -3.35
C ARG A 55 10.03 -5.94 -2.95
N GLN A 56 9.75 -6.32 -1.71
CA GLN A 56 9.78 -7.70 -1.24
C GLN A 56 8.33 -8.17 -1.16
N ASP A 57 7.98 -9.15 -1.99
CA ASP A 57 6.59 -9.65 -2.13
C ASP A 57 5.99 -10.15 -0.81
N THR A 58 6.81 -10.56 0.15
CA THR A 58 6.38 -11.14 1.43
C THR A 58 6.03 -10.11 2.51
N ARG A 59 6.18 -8.79 2.27
CA ARG A 59 5.98 -7.80 3.34
C ARG A 59 5.29 -6.53 2.86
N TRP A 60 4.08 -6.31 3.39
CA TRP A 60 3.21 -5.13 3.19
C TRP A 60 4.01 -3.81 3.14
N GLY A 61 4.93 -3.58 4.07
CA GLY A 61 5.70 -2.33 4.17
C GLY A 61 6.72 -2.06 3.05
N SER A 62 7.03 -3.01 2.16
CA SER A 62 7.99 -2.79 1.08
C SER A 62 7.40 -1.90 -0.04
N THR A 63 6.15 -2.16 -0.42
CA THR A 63 5.43 -1.35 -1.42
C THR A 63 5.14 0.07 -0.92
N ASP A 64 4.80 0.28 0.37
CA ASP A 64 4.57 1.64 0.91
C ASP A 64 5.84 2.46 0.76
N ARG A 65 6.96 1.91 1.28
CA ARG A 65 8.26 2.60 1.27
C ARG A 65 8.74 2.89 -0.15
N MET A 66 8.47 2.00 -1.10
CA MET A 66 8.83 2.22 -2.51
C MET A 66 8.05 3.37 -3.12
N VAL A 67 6.73 3.42 -2.90
CA VAL A 67 5.87 4.49 -3.44
C VAL A 67 6.14 5.84 -2.74
N GLU A 68 6.29 5.84 -1.41
CA GLU A 68 6.73 7.03 -0.64
C GLU A 68 8.06 7.57 -1.16
N ARG A 69 9.02 6.67 -1.42
CA ARG A 69 10.32 7.05 -1.93
C ARG A 69 10.26 7.61 -3.35
N TYR A 70 9.41 7.06 -4.21
CA TYR A 70 9.15 7.65 -5.53
C TYR A 70 8.66 9.09 -5.40
N PHE A 71 7.63 9.34 -4.57
CA PHE A 71 7.12 10.70 -4.37
C PHE A 71 8.18 11.65 -3.84
N TRP A 72 8.94 11.22 -2.83
CA TRP A 72 10.04 12.02 -2.30
C TRP A 72 11.09 12.32 -3.37
N LEU A 73 11.52 11.33 -4.15
CA LEU A 73 12.52 11.52 -5.21
C LEU A 73 11.99 12.38 -6.35
N SER A 74 10.71 12.25 -6.71
CA SER A 74 10.11 13.01 -7.81
C SER A 74 10.12 14.52 -7.58
N GLU A 75 10.15 14.97 -6.32
CA GLU A 75 10.30 16.39 -5.98
C GLU A 75 11.71 16.95 -6.30
N PHE A 76 12.70 16.07 -6.47
CA PHE A 76 14.09 16.44 -6.73
C PHE A 76 14.57 16.07 -8.14
N LEU A 77 13.72 15.46 -8.96
CA LEU A 77 14.07 15.13 -10.34
C LEU A 77 13.93 16.39 -11.21
N PRO A 78 14.90 16.69 -12.09
CA PRO A 78 14.71 17.70 -13.12
C PRO A 78 13.58 17.27 -14.07
N ASP A 79 12.64 18.18 -14.36
CA ASP A 79 11.53 17.91 -15.28
C ASP A 79 11.99 17.67 -16.74
N ASP A 80 13.22 18.08 -17.09
CA ASP A 80 13.74 18.14 -18.47
C ASP A 80 14.75 17.01 -18.83
N ASP A 81 14.90 15.98 -18.01
CA ASP A 81 15.79 14.86 -18.35
C ASP A 81 15.08 13.86 -19.29
N ASP A 82 15.32 14.01 -20.59
CA ASP A 82 14.77 13.17 -21.69
C ASP A 82 14.96 11.66 -21.43
N GLU A 83 16.00 11.27 -20.68
CA GLU A 83 16.27 9.86 -20.36
C GLU A 83 15.31 9.27 -19.30
N THR A 84 14.71 10.13 -18.46
CA THR A 84 13.75 9.73 -17.42
C THR A 84 12.29 10.03 -17.80
N ALA A 85 12.03 10.98 -18.71
CA ALA A 85 10.69 11.32 -19.18
C ALA A 85 9.89 10.11 -19.69
N ASP A 86 10.54 9.22 -20.47
CA ASP A 86 9.92 8.02 -21.04
C ASP A 86 9.47 6.98 -20.00
N ILE A 87 9.95 7.07 -18.76
CA ILE A 87 9.74 6.06 -17.71
C ILE A 87 8.94 6.64 -16.55
N MET A 88 8.70 7.95 -16.56
CA MET A 88 7.86 8.59 -15.56
C MET A 88 6.43 8.05 -15.64
N PRO A 89 5.83 7.66 -14.50
CA PRO A 89 4.45 7.22 -14.49
C PRO A 89 3.53 8.36 -14.93
N SER A 90 2.51 8.00 -15.70
CA SER A 90 1.53 8.98 -16.18
C SER A 90 0.85 9.70 -15.01
N SER A 91 0.34 10.92 -15.23
CA SER A 91 -0.45 11.66 -14.22
C SER A 91 -1.59 10.81 -13.64
N ARG A 92 -2.17 9.92 -14.46
CA ARG A 92 -3.20 8.97 -14.03
C ARG A 92 -2.63 7.94 -13.04
N ALA A 93 -1.52 7.28 -13.38
CA ALA A 93 -0.86 6.32 -12.49
C ALA A 93 -0.44 6.99 -11.17
N VAL A 94 0.12 8.20 -11.23
CA VAL A 94 0.48 8.99 -10.05
C VAL A 94 -0.72 9.24 -9.14
N LYS A 95 -1.88 9.65 -9.69
CA LYS A 95 -3.13 9.83 -8.92
C LYS A 95 -3.61 8.53 -8.28
N ARG A 96 -3.56 7.41 -9.02
CA ARG A 96 -3.92 6.09 -8.50
C ARG A 96 -3.02 5.67 -7.33
N LEU A 97 -1.71 5.89 -7.44
CA LEU A 97 -0.74 5.57 -6.39
C LEU A 97 -0.91 6.44 -5.14
N LYS A 98 -1.25 7.73 -5.28
CA LYS A 98 -1.63 8.58 -4.13
C LYS A 98 -2.89 8.04 -3.44
N THR A 99 -3.88 7.62 -4.22
CA THR A 99 -5.11 7.00 -3.69
C THR A 99 -4.78 5.73 -2.91
N LEU A 100 -3.97 4.85 -3.49
CA LEU A 100 -3.49 3.62 -2.83
C LEU A 100 -2.80 3.91 -1.49
N MET A 101 -1.96 4.95 -1.40
CA MET A 101 -1.29 5.32 -0.14
C MET A 101 -2.27 5.71 0.97
N VAL A 102 -3.34 6.44 0.61
CA VAL A 102 -4.39 6.85 1.55
C VAL A 102 -5.21 5.64 2.02
N GLU A 103 -5.66 4.82 1.07
CA GLU A 103 -6.40 3.58 1.33
C GLU A 103 -5.61 2.67 2.27
N ARG A 104 -4.32 2.48 1.99
CA ARG A 104 -3.44 1.63 2.80
C ARG A 104 -3.21 2.15 4.20
N THR A 105 -3.13 3.47 4.37
CA THR A 105 -3.01 4.08 5.70
C THR A 105 -4.25 3.77 6.55
N ARG A 106 -5.45 3.89 5.96
CA ARG A 106 -6.73 3.56 6.64
C ARG A 106 -6.76 2.09 7.06
N VAL A 107 -6.47 1.18 6.13
CA VAL A 107 -6.48 -0.27 6.40
C VAL A 107 -5.43 -0.67 7.43
N LYS A 108 -4.23 -0.07 7.37
CA LYS A 108 -3.18 -0.29 8.38
C LYS A 108 -3.60 0.17 9.76
N ASN A 109 -4.28 1.30 9.87
CA ASN A 109 -4.79 1.81 11.15
C ASN A 109 -5.88 0.89 11.73
N VAL A 110 -6.80 0.41 10.88
CA VAL A 110 -7.81 -0.59 11.27
C VAL A 110 -7.13 -1.88 11.72
N ASN A 111 -6.17 -2.40 10.95
CA ASN A 111 -5.45 -3.62 11.32
C ASN A 111 -4.72 -3.47 12.65
N LYS A 112 -4.08 -2.32 12.91
CA LYS A 112 -3.47 -2.01 14.22
C LYS A 112 -4.50 -1.98 15.34
N ALA A 113 -5.68 -1.42 15.09
CA ALA A 113 -6.76 -1.41 16.07
C ALA A 113 -7.24 -2.84 16.38
N LEU A 114 -7.37 -3.68 15.35
CA LEU A 114 -7.74 -5.10 15.46
C LEU A 114 -6.71 -5.95 16.21
N GLN A 115 -5.45 -5.53 16.23
CA GLN A 115 -4.36 -6.23 16.92
C GLN A 115 -4.20 -5.80 18.39
N LYS A 116 -5.02 -4.87 18.90
CA LYS A 116 -4.98 -4.48 20.31
C LYS A 116 -5.51 -5.60 21.20
N ASP A 117 -4.85 -5.81 22.34
CA ASP A 117 -5.32 -6.74 23.35
C ASP A 117 -6.70 -6.32 23.88
N GLY A 118 -7.56 -7.31 24.13
CA GLY A 118 -8.90 -7.08 24.69
C GLY A 118 -9.93 -6.57 23.68
N ILE A 119 -9.64 -6.57 22.37
CA ILE A 119 -10.64 -6.19 21.37
C ILE A 119 -11.84 -7.14 21.39
N THR A 120 -13.04 -6.57 21.47
CA THR A 120 -14.28 -7.36 21.43
C THR A 120 -14.75 -7.63 20.00
N MET A 121 -15.68 -8.56 19.82
CA MET A 121 -16.31 -8.78 18.51
C MET A 121 -17.12 -7.55 18.06
N LEU A 122 -17.72 -6.82 18.99
CA LEU A 122 -18.44 -5.59 18.68
C LEU A 122 -17.47 -4.51 18.17
N ASP A 123 -16.32 -4.33 18.85
CA ASP A 123 -15.28 -3.40 18.39
C ASP A 123 -14.76 -3.78 17.00
N THR A 124 -14.52 -5.08 16.78
CA THR A 124 -14.09 -5.60 15.47
C THR A 124 -15.09 -5.21 14.37
N ARG A 125 -16.40 -5.36 14.65
CA ARG A 125 -17.46 -4.99 13.72
C ARG A 125 -17.49 -3.48 13.45
N VAL A 126 -17.38 -2.66 14.50
CA VAL A 126 -17.31 -1.18 14.35
C VAL A 126 -16.14 -0.77 13.47
N TRP A 127 -14.96 -1.34 13.66
CA TRP A 127 -13.79 -1.04 12.84
C TRP A 127 -13.93 -1.49 11.39
N VAL A 128 -14.51 -2.67 11.15
CA VAL A 128 -14.73 -3.21 9.81
C VAL A 128 -15.82 -2.46 9.06
N ASP A 129 -16.97 -2.20 9.69
CA ASP A 129 -18.07 -1.44 9.09
C ASP A 129 -17.63 0.01 8.78
N GLY A 130 -16.90 0.66 9.69
CA GLY A 130 -16.36 2.00 9.45
C GLY A 130 -15.31 2.03 8.32
N LEU A 131 -14.52 0.96 8.16
CA LEU A 131 -13.63 0.85 7.00
C LEU A 131 -14.41 0.72 5.69
N ILE A 132 -15.46 -0.10 5.65
CA ILE A 132 -16.30 -0.28 4.45
C ILE A 132 -17.03 1.02 4.08
N GLU A 133 -17.46 1.81 5.06
CA GLU A 133 -18.12 3.09 4.83
C GLU A 133 -17.17 4.12 4.18
N VAL A 134 -15.94 4.21 4.69
CA VAL A 134 -14.93 5.15 4.20
C VAL A 134 -14.24 4.63 2.93
N GLU A 135 -14.20 3.31 2.76
CA GLU A 135 -13.52 2.63 1.66
C GLU A 135 -14.38 1.48 1.09
N PRO A 136 -15.41 1.80 0.27
CA PRO A 136 -16.35 0.82 -0.26
C PRO A 136 -15.71 -0.23 -1.17
N SER A 137 -14.52 0.04 -1.72
CA SER A 137 -13.75 -0.93 -2.51
C SER A 137 -13.42 -2.21 -1.72
N PHE A 138 -13.34 -2.12 -0.38
CA PHE A 138 -13.10 -3.27 0.49
C PHE A 138 -14.36 -4.07 0.82
N LYS A 139 -15.55 -3.54 0.49
CA LYS A 139 -16.84 -4.16 0.80
C LYS A 139 -16.94 -5.59 0.27
N HIS A 140 -16.60 -5.81 -0.99
CA HIS A 140 -16.67 -7.14 -1.61
C HIS A 140 -15.80 -8.19 -0.89
N TYR A 141 -14.70 -7.75 -0.28
CA TYR A 141 -13.78 -8.62 0.46
C TYR A 141 -14.15 -8.80 1.93
N LEU A 142 -14.98 -7.90 2.48
CA LEU A 142 -15.34 -7.84 3.90
C LEU A 142 -16.84 -8.07 4.16
N GLU A 143 -17.69 -8.23 3.15
CA GLU A 143 -19.14 -8.44 3.30
C GLU A 143 -19.51 -9.72 4.05
N PHE A 144 -18.66 -10.76 3.97
CA PHE A 144 -18.88 -12.03 4.68
C PHE A 144 -18.97 -11.86 6.21
N TRP A 145 -18.49 -10.74 6.76
CA TRP A 145 -18.58 -10.40 8.19
C TRP A 145 -20.01 -10.12 8.68
N ARG A 146 -20.96 -9.87 7.77
CA ARG A 146 -22.36 -9.55 8.14
C ARG A 146 -23.23 -10.77 8.45
N SER A 147 -22.77 -11.97 8.08
CA SER A 147 -23.61 -13.19 8.10
C SER A 147 -23.22 -14.21 9.18
N SER A 148 -22.30 -13.88 10.10
CA SER A 148 -21.84 -14.77 11.19
C SER A 148 -22.20 -14.22 12.56
#